data_AF-A0AAW8F776-F1
#
_entry.id   AF-A0AAW8F776-F1
#
_cell.length_a   1.000
_cell.length_b   1.000
_cell.length_c   1.000
_cell.angle_alpha   90.00
_cell.angle_beta   90.00
_cell.angle_gamma   90.00
#
_symmetry.space_group_name_H-M   'P 1'
#
loop_
_entity.id
_entity.type
_entity.pdbx_description
1 polymer ?
#
loop_
_entity_poly.entity_id
_entity_poly.type
_entity_poly.pdbx_seq_one_letter_code
_entity_poly.pdbx_strand_id
1 'polypeptide(L)' 'MARDATGKGVREVIDERRLLEARRLLGGAWWDARAVAVHLGFTDPANFGRFFRGHTGLTPAAFAAREARTGM' A
#
# COMPACT_ATOMS: atom_id res chain seq x y z
N MET A 1 -16.66 -17.97 -27.07
CA MET A 1 -16.75 -16.50 -26.89
C MET A 1 -15.80 -16.10 -25.78
N ALA A 2 -15.00 -15.06 -26.03
CA ALA A 2 -13.76 -14.74 -25.33
C ALA A 2 -13.97 -14.46 -23.84
N ARG A 3 -13.07 -15.00 -23.01
CA ARG A 3 -12.92 -14.55 -21.63
C ARG A 3 -12.05 -13.30 -21.67
N ASP A 4 -12.66 -12.13 -21.50
CA ASP A 4 -11.99 -10.90 -21.10
C ASP A 4 -11.36 -11.10 -19.69
N ALA A 5 -10.21 -11.77 -19.62
CA ALA A 5 -9.54 -12.11 -18.36
C ALA A 5 -8.09 -11.58 -18.27
N THR A 6 -7.54 -11.03 -19.35
CA THR A 6 -6.10 -10.74 -19.47
C THR A 6 -5.63 -9.52 -18.66
N GLY A 7 -6.54 -8.62 -18.24
CA GLY A 7 -6.18 -7.40 -17.51
C GLY A 7 -6.27 -7.47 -15.99
N LYS A 8 -7.05 -8.42 -15.43
CA LYS A 8 -7.30 -8.50 -13.98
C LYS A 8 -6.05 -8.96 -13.22
N GLY A 9 -5.40 -10.02 -13.71
CA GLY A 9 -4.18 -10.54 -13.09
C GLY A 9 -3.00 -9.56 -13.10
N VAL A 10 -2.83 -8.76 -14.18
CA VAL A 10 -1.75 -7.75 -14.23
C VAL A 10 -1.95 -6.68 -13.17
N ARG A 11 -3.19 -6.22 -12.99
CA ARG A 11 -3.52 -5.22 -11.97
C ARG A 11 -3.33 -5.78 -10.56
N GLU A 12 -3.78 -7.01 -10.31
CA GLU A 12 -3.60 -7.68 -9.02
C GLU A 12 -2.11 -7.81 -8.67
N VAL A 13 -1.26 -8.22 -9.61
CA VAL A 13 0.20 -8.29 -9.39
C VAL A 13 0.78 -6.91 -9.07
N ILE A 14 0.37 -5.86 -9.77
CA ILE A 14 0.84 -4.49 -9.48
C ILE A 14 0.39 -4.06 -8.08
N ASP A 15 -0.86 -4.33 -7.71
CA ASP A 15 -1.42 -3.98 -6.42
C ASP A 15 -0.72 -4.75 -5.29
N GLU A 16 -0.44 -6.04 -5.45
CA GLU A 16 0.35 -6.84 -4.50
C GLU A 16 1.76 -6.27 -4.30
N ARG A 17 2.44 -5.90 -5.39
CA ARG A 17 3.79 -5.32 -5.33
C ARG A 17 3.79 -3.96 -4.65
N ARG A 18 2.81 -3.10 -4.96
CA ARG A 18 2.62 -1.81 -4.29
C ARG A 18 2.33 -1.99 -2.81
N LEU A 19 1.51 -2.96 -2.44
CA LEU A 19 1.16 -3.25 -1.06
C LEU A 19 2.38 -3.72 -0.26
N LEU A 20 3.18 -4.63 -0.82
CA LEU A 20 4.39 -5.14 -0.18
C LEU A 20 5.39 -4.01 0.10
N GLU A 21 5.63 -3.15 -0.89
CA GLU A 21 6.55 -2.02 -0.72
C GLU A 21 5.99 -0.98 0.26
N ALA A 22 4.68 -0.69 0.23
CA ALA A 22 4.05 0.19 1.20
C ALA A 22 4.27 -0.26 2.64
N ARG A 23 4.10 -1.56 2.93
CA ARG A 23 4.32 -2.12 4.27
C ARG A 23 5.77 -1.99 4.72
N ARG A 24 6.72 -2.28 3.82
CA ARG A 24 8.15 -2.14 4.08
C ARG A 24 8.54 -0.70 4.40
N LEU A 25 8.07 0.26 3.60
CA LEU A 25 8.39 1.68 3.80
C LEU A 25 7.75 2.23 5.08
N LEU A 26 6.48 1.92 5.35
CA LEU A 26 5.78 2.35 6.57
C LEU A 26 6.33 1.72 7.85
N GLY A 27 6.92 0.53 7.76
CA GLY A 27 7.62 -0.10 8.89
C GLY A 27 8.98 0.55 9.19
N GLY A 28 9.59 1.21 8.22
CA GLY A 28 10.78 2.02 8.43
C GLY A 28 10.41 3.38 9.03
N ALA A 29 10.98 3.74 10.19
CA ALA A 29 10.69 4.99 10.91
C ALA A 29 11.00 6.31 10.16
N TRP A 30 11.36 6.23 8.88
CA TRP A 30 11.88 7.31 8.05
C TRP A 30 10.87 7.81 7.02
N TRP A 31 9.75 7.11 6.85
CA TRP A 31 8.74 7.42 5.85
C TRP A 31 7.39 7.73 6.49
N ASP A 32 6.83 8.89 6.16
CA ASP A 32 5.41 9.16 6.44
C ASP A 32 4.50 8.64 5.31
N ALA A 33 3.22 8.46 5.61
CA ALA A 33 2.24 7.90 4.69
C ALA A 33 2.06 8.71 3.39
N ARG A 34 2.30 10.02 3.40
CA ARG A 34 2.17 10.88 2.22
C ARG A 34 3.38 10.68 1.30
N ALA A 35 4.58 10.60 1.85
CA ALA A 35 5.80 10.30 1.10
C ALA A 35 5.70 8.91 0.44
N VAL A 36 5.19 7.90 1.15
CA VAL A 36 4.94 6.56 0.61
C VAL A 36 3.94 6.60 -0.55
N ALA A 37 2.83 7.33 -0.41
CA ALA A 37 1.83 7.46 -1.47
C ALA A 37 2.43 8.01 -2.77
N VAL A 38 3.20 9.11 -2.66
CA VAL A 38 3.87 9.73 -3.82
C VAL A 38 4.88 8.77 -4.44
N HIS A 39 5.70 8.10 -3.62
CA HIS A 39 6.72 7.16 -4.10
C HIS A 39 6.13 5.97 -4.88
N LEU A 40 4.97 5.47 -4.45
CA LEU A 40 4.28 4.37 -5.13
C LEU A 40 3.45 4.80 -6.35
N GLY A 41 3.49 6.09 -6.69
CA GLY A 41 2.81 6.66 -7.85
C GLY A 41 1.32 6.89 -7.64
N PHE A 42 0.84 7.04 -6.41
CA PHE A 42 -0.52 7.51 -6.17
C PHE A 42 -0.61 9.00 -6.42
N THR A 43 -1.56 9.41 -7.24
CA THR A 43 -1.84 10.82 -7.56
C THR A 43 -2.40 11.59 -6.37
N ASP A 44 -3.03 10.90 -5.42
CA ASP A 44 -3.59 11.51 -4.21
C ASP A 44 -3.38 10.60 -2.97
N PRO A 45 -2.94 11.15 -1.83
CA PRO A 45 -2.72 10.38 -0.60
C PRO A 45 -3.98 9.69 -0.04
N ALA A 46 -5.18 10.22 -0.28
CA ALA A 46 -6.41 9.57 0.17
C ALA A 46 -6.72 8.30 -0.64
N ASN A 47 -6.33 8.26 -1.93
CA ASN A 47 -6.40 7.05 -2.74
C ASN A 47 -5.47 5.96 -2.20
N PHE A 48 -4.24 6.33 -1.82
CA PHE A 48 -3.34 5.41 -1.14
C PHE A 48 -3.93 4.91 0.19
N GLY A 49 -4.49 5.81 1.01
CA GLY A 49 -5.12 5.43 2.27
C GLY A 49 -6.27 4.44 2.11
N ARG A 50 -7.12 4.64 1.09
CA ARG A 50 -8.21 3.71 0.75
C ARG A 50 -7.68 2.37 0.24
N PHE A 51 -6.72 2.40 -0.68
CA PHE A 51 -6.06 1.20 -1.21
C PHE A 51 -5.44 0.37 -0.08
N PHE A 52 -4.63 1.00 0.76
CA PHE A 52 -3.90 0.33 1.83
C PHE A 52 -4.85 -0.25 2.88
N ARG A 53 -5.87 0.52 3.29
CA ARG A 53 -6.90 0.04 4.22
C ARG A 53 -7.74 -1.08 3.62
N GLY A 54 -8.04 -1.01 2.32
CA GLY A 54 -8.78 -2.07 1.62
C GLY A 54 -8.05 -3.41 1.65
N HIS A 55 -6.73 -3.41 1.61
CA HIS A 55 -5.91 -4.63 1.62
C HIS A 55 -5.47 -5.08 3.01
N THR A 56 -5.29 -4.16 3.97
CA THR A 56 -4.71 -4.47 5.29
C THR A 56 -5.68 -4.35 6.45
N GLY A 57 -6.84 -3.71 6.24
CA GLY A 57 -7.77 -3.34 7.31
C GLY A 57 -7.33 -2.15 8.18
N LEU A 58 -6.11 -1.63 8.00
CA LEU A 58 -5.56 -0.54 8.81
C LEU A 58 -5.33 0.71 7.97
N THR A 59 -5.38 1.89 8.59
CA THR A 59 -4.85 3.10 7.95
C THR A 59 -3.31 3.01 7.89
N PRO A 60 -2.66 3.65 6.91
CA PRO A 60 -1.19 3.68 6.85
C PRO A 60 -0.53 4.13 8.15
N ALA A 61 -1.08 5.17 8.81
CA ALA A 61 -0.58 5.67 10.08
C ALA A 61 -0.76 4.67 11.23
N ALA A 62 -1.92 4.00 11.32
CA ALA A 62 -2.15 2.97 12.33
C ALA A 62 -1.22 1.77 12.14
N PHE A 63 -0.94 1.40 10.89
CA PHE A 63 0.02 0.36 10.55
C PHE A 63 1.44 0.75 10.98
N ALA A 64 1.93 1.93 10.57
CA ALA A 64 3.26 2.40 10.94
C ALA A 64 3.45 2.48 12.47
N ALA A 65 2.46 3.02 13.19
CA ALA A 65 2.49 3.08 14.65
C ALA A 65 2.46 1.69 15.32
N ARG A 66 1.93 0.66 14.65
CA ARG A 66 1.95 -0.72 15.13
C ARG A 66 3.31 -1.36 14.92
N GLU A 67 3.88 -1.23 13.73
CA GLU A 67 5.19 -1.81 13.40
C GLU A 67 6.32 -1.19 14.24
N ALA A 68 6.24 0.12 14.52
CA ALA A 68 7.19 0.80 15.42
C ALA A 68 7.20 0.23 16.85
N ARG A 69 6.08 -0.39 17.30
CA ARG A 69 5.99 -1.07 18.61
C ARG A 69 6.46 -2.52 18.57
N THR A 70 6.56 -3.12 17.38
CA THR A 70 7.01 -4.52 17.20
C THR A 70 8.52 -4.61 16.93
N GLY A 71 9.12 -3.55 16.37
CA GLY A 71 10.56 -3.45 16.12
C GLY A 71 11.39 -2.92 17.29
N MET A 72 10.81 -2.78 18.49
CA MET A 72 11.49 -2.43 19.75
C MET A 72 11.58 -3.66 20.63
#